data_AF-A0A3L6TQG8-F1
#
_entry.id   AF-A0A3L6TQG8-F1
#
_cell.length_a   1.000
_cell.length_b   1.000
_cell.length_c   1.000
_cell.angle_alpha   90.00
_cell.angle_beta   90.00
_cell.angle_gamma   90.00
#
_symmetry.space_group_name_H-M   'P 1'
#
loop_
_entity.id
_entity.type
_entity.pdbx_description
1 polymer ?
#
loop_
_entity_poly.entity_id
_entity_poly.type
_entity_poly.pdbx_seq_one_letter_code
_entity_poly.pdbx_strand_id
1 'polypeptide(L)' 'MSTLPGFLSVKVLRGVNLVSRDANGSDSYVVLNLDGQKLKTGVTKKTVNPVWNEDLTLAVKNASTPIKLVSTCISLYVCL' A
#
# COMPACT_ATOMS: atom_id res chain seq x y z
N MET A 1 -11.23 21.13 -23.51
CA MET A 1 -11.78 19.76 -23.41
C MET A 1 -11.54 19.27 -22.00
N SER A 2 -12.59 19.12 -21.19
CA SER A 2 -12.50 18.53 -19.85
C SER A 2 -12.35 17.02 -19.99
N THR A 3 -11.13 16.50 -19.86
CA THR A 3 -10.89 15.05 -19.75
C THR A 3 -11.65 14.53 -18.54
N LEU A 4 -12.57 13.59 -18.76
CA LEU A 4 -13.22 12.87 -17.66
C LEU A 4 -12.10 12.23 -16.81
N PRO A 5 -12.07 12.42 -15.48
CA PRO A 5 -11.08 11.77 -14.65
C PRO A 5 -11.28 10.25 -14.77
N GLY A 6 -10.26 9.54 -15.27
CA GLY A 6 -10.24 8.09 -15.22
C GLY A 6 -10.05 7.60 -13.79
N PHE A 7 -10.42 6.36 -13.49
CA PHE A 7 -10.15 5.76 -12.19
C PHE A 7 -9.22 4.57 -12.35
N LEU A 8 -8.22 4.49 -11.46
CA LEU A 8 -7.35 3.34 -11.32
C LEU A 8 -7.76 2.58 -10.07
N SER A 9 -8.33 1.38 -10.25
CA SER A 9 -8.59 0.45 -9.16
C SER A 9 -7.44 -0.54 -9.03
N VAL A 10 -6.85 -0.62 -7.84
CA VAL A 10 -5.74 -1.51 -7.50
C VAL A 10 -6.18 -2.43 -6.39
N LYS A 11 -6.23 -3.74 -6.68
CA LYS A 11 -6.50 -4.76 -5.67
C LYS A 11 -5.21 -5.25 -5.03
N VAL A 12 -5.00 -4.92 -3.76
CA VAL A 12 -3.87 -5.37 -2.97
C VAL A 12 -4.22 -6.70 -2.31
N LEU A 13 -3.70 -7.79 -2.86
CA LEU A 13 -4.01 -9.14 -2.39
C LEU A 13 -3.19 -9.52 -1.15
N ARG A 14 -1.88 -9.70 -1.31
CA ARG A 14 -0.99 -10.19 -0.25
C ARG A 14 0.46 -9.78 -0.47
N GLY A 15 1.23 -9.75 0.61
CA GLY A 15 2.68 -9.75 0.60
C GLY A 15 3.21 -11.17 0.74
N VAL A 16 4.40 -11.43 0.20
CA VAL A 16 5.05 -12.75 0.28
C VAL A 16 6.48 -12.56 0.75
N ASN A 17 6.85 -13.23 1.83
CA ASN A 17 8.19 -13.20 2.43
C ASN A 17 8.73 -11.78 2.60
N LEU A 18 7.92 -10.89 3.17
CA LEU A 18 8.33 -9.54 3.49
C LEU A 18 9.49 -9.56 4.49
N VAL A 19 10.43 -8.64 4.30
CA VAL A 19 11.55 -8.46 5.23
C VAL A 19 10.98 -8.04 6.58
N SER A 20 11.26 -8.86 7.60
CA SER A 20 10.96 -8.51 8.98
C SER A 20 12.23 -8.10 9.72
N ARG A 21 12.08 -7.11 10.60
CA ARG A 21 13.10 -6.76 11.59
C ARG A 21 12.91 -7.48 12.94
N ASP A 22 11.83 -8.23 13.09
CA ASP A 22 11.43 -8.87 14.34
C ASP A 22 11.36 -10.39 14.16
N ALA A 23 11.55 -11.13 15.26
CA ALA A 23 11.59 -12.60 15.23
C ALA A 23 10.32 -13.26 14.65
N ASN A 24 9.16 -12.58 14.71
CA ASN A 24 7.86 -13.13 14.32
C ASN A 24 7.16 -12.35 13.18
N GLY A 25 7.88 -11.56 12.39
CA GLY A 25 7.24 -10.70 11.40
C GLY A 25 6.91 -9.31 11.97
N SER A 26 6.68 -8.35 11.08
CA SER A 26 6.46 -6.95 11.46
C SER A 26 5.08 -6.46 11.00
N ASP A 27 4.63 -5.32 11.52
CA ASP A 27 3.35 -4.74 11.14
C ASP A 27 3.48 -4.08 9.75
N SER A 28 2.64 -4.50 8.81
CA SER A 28 2.79 -4.15 7.39
C SER A 28 1.50 -3.60 6.78
N TYR A 29 1.68 -2.65 5.87
CA TYR A 29 0.63 -2.08 5.04
C TYR A 29 1.24 -1.60 3.71
N VAL A 30 0.38 -1.40 2.71
CA VAL A 30 0.77 -0.88 1.40
C VAL A 30 0.23 0.54 1.25
N VAL A 31 1.05 1.44 0.73
CA VAL A 31 0.66 2.79 0.32
C VAL A 31 0.69 2.87 -1.20
N LEU A 32 -0.45 3.24 -1.77
CA LEU A 32 -0.61 3.60 -3.16
C LEU A 32 -0.49 5.13 -3.27
N ASN A 33 0.48 5.61 -4.04
CA ASN A 33 0.69 7.03 -4.28
C ASN A 33 0.62 7.35 -5.78
N LEU A 34 -0.31 8.22 -6.18
CA LEU A 34 -0.48 8.70 -7.55
C LEU A 34 -0.79 10.20 -7.53
N ASP A 35 0.07 11.00 -8.18
CA ASP A 35 -0.16 12.45 -8.33
C ASP A 35 -0.48 13.17 -7.00
N GLY A 36 0.25 12.81 -5.94
CA GLY A 36 0.06 13.37 -4.59
C GLY A 36 -1.13 12.79 -3.81
N GLN A 37 -2.00 11.99 -4.44
CA GLN A 37 -3.02 11.23 -3.74
C GLN A 37 -2.38 10.01 -3.09
N LYS A 38 -2.67 9.79 -1.80
CA LYS A 38 -2.17 8.65 -1.04
C LYS A 38 -3.34 7.87 -0.46
N LEU A 39 -3.42 6.59 -0.79
CA LEU A 39 -4.28 5.63 -0.12
C LEU A 39 -3.42 4.56 0.54
N LYS A 40 -3.92 3.97 1.62
CA LYS A 40 -3.24 2.89 2.33
C LYS A 40 -4.20 1.76 2.63
N THR A 41 -3.67 0.54 2.69
CA THR A 41 -4.42 -0.61 3.20
C THR A 41 -4.56 -0.54 4.71
N GLY A 42 -5.35 -1.44 5.28
CA GLY A 42 -5.27 -1.83 6.68
C GLY A 42 -3.87 -2.35 7.04
N VAL A 43 -3.59 -2.37 8.34
CA VAL A 43 -2.34 -2.89 8.91
C VAL A 43 -2.55 -4.36 9.27
N THR A 44 -1.71 -5.24 8.73
CA THR A 44 -1.62 -6.63 9.17
C THR A 44 -0.45 -6.78 10.12
N LYS A 45 -0.70 -7.34 11.30
CA LYS A 45 0.29 -7.40 12.38
C LYS A 45 1.16 -8.65 12.32
N LYS A 46 2.43 -8.51 12.72
CA LYS A 46 3.37 -9.61 13.00
C LYS A 46 3.34 -10.75 11.98
N THR A 47 3.53 -10.43 10.70
CA THR A 47 3.59 -11.45 9.65
C THR A 47 4.47 -11.00 8.50
N VAL A 48 5.22 -11.95 7.94
CA VAL A 48 5.97 -11.76 6.68
C VAL A 48 5.11 -12.09 5.45
N ASN A 49 3.92 -12.64 5.65
CA ASN A 49 2.97 -13.00 4.60
C ASN A 49 1.60 -12.36 4.86
N PRO A 50 1.51 -11.02 4.86
CA PRO A 50 0.24 -10.33 5.11
C PRO A 50 -0.75 -10.58 3.97
N VAL A 51 -2.02 -10.73 4.33
CA VAL A 51 -3.14 -10.77 3.37
C VAL A 51 -4.02 -9.56 3.67
N TRP A 52 -4.14 -8.66 2.71
CA TRP A 52 -4.99 -7.48 2.81
C TRP A 52 -6.31 -7.72 2.10
N ASN A 53 -6.24 -8.17 0.84
CA ASN A 53 -7.41 -8.34 -0.03
C ASN A 53 -8.30 -7.09 -0.06
N GLU A 54 -7.67 -5.92 -0.25
CA GLU A 54 -8.33 -4.61 -0.24
C GLU A 54 -8.23 -3.94 -1.61
N ASP A 55 -9.30 -3.26 -2.03
CA ASP A 55 -9.36 -2.49 -3.26
C ASP A 55 -9.11 -1.00 -2.97
N LEU A 56 -8.08 -0.42 -3.59
CA LEU A 56 -7.74 1.01 -3.50
C LEU A 56 -8.00 1.68 -4.85
N THR A 57 -8.85 2.71 -4.87
CA THR A 57 -9.22 3.43 -6.10
C THR A 57 -8.75 4.88 -6.06
N LEU A 58 -7.94 5.28 -7.04
CA LEU A 58 -7.44 6.65 -7.21
C LEU A 58 -7.96 7.29 -8.51
N ALA A 59 -8.18 8.60 -8.48
CA ALA A 59 -8.50 9.36 -9.68
C ALA A 59 -7.22 9.62 -10.50
N VAL A 60 -7.24 9.26 -11.78
CA VAL A 60 -6.15 9.48 -12.72
C VAL A 60 -6.37 10.82 -13.42
N LYS A 61 -5.54 11.81 -13.08
CA LYS A 61 -5.55 13.11 -13.77
C LYS A 61 -4.71 13.10 -15.04
N ASN A 62 -3.62 12.34 -15.04
CA ASN A 62 -2.72 12.18 -16.17
C ASN A 62 -2.28 10.70 -16.27
N ALA A 63 -2.53 10.08 -17.42
CA ALA A 63 -2.21 8.67 -17.67
C ALA A 63 -0.70 8.39 -17.76
N SER A 64 0.12 9.43 -17.96
CA SER A 64 1.59 9.29 -18.03
C SER A 64 2.26 9.34 -16.65
N THR A 65 1.51 9.60 -15.58
CA THR A 65 2.08 9.69 -14.23
C THR A 65 2.41 8.30 -13.69
N PRO A 66 3.66 8.04 -13.26
CA PRO A 66 4.03 6.76 -12.69
C PRO A 66 3.35 6.55 -11.32
N ILE A 67 2.80 5.37 -11.13
CA ILE A 67 2.25 4.94 -9.84
C ILE A 67 3.41 4.54 -8.94
N LYS A 68 3.46 5.08 -7.72
CA LYS A 68 4.45 4.68 -6.71
C LYS A 68 3.76 3.81 -5.67
N LEU A 69 4.19 2.56 -5.60
CA LEU A 69 3.80 1.61 -4.56
C LEU A 69 4.90 1.57 -3.51
N VAL A 70 4.54 1.82 -2.25
CA VAL A 70 5.46 1.73 -1.13
C VAL A 70 4.90 0.71 -0.15
N SER A 71 5.63 -0.38 0.06
CA SER A 71 5.36 -1.31 1.15
C SER A 71 6.13 -0.82 2.37
N THR A 72 5.40 -0.42 3.41
CA THR A 72 6.02 0.03 4.66
C THR A 72 5.80 -1.02 5.73
N CYS A 73 6.91 -1.42 6.32
CA CYS A 73 6.99 -2.19 7.54
C CYS A 73 7.18 -1.18 8.69
N ILE A 74 6.14 -0.93 9.49
CA ILE A 74 6.28 -0.17 10.74
C ILE A 74 6.52 -1.19 11.84
N SER A 75 7.79 -1.47 12.13
CA SER A 75 8.17 -1.92 13.47
C SER A 75 8.62 -0.68 14.24
N LEU A 76 7.64 0.13 14.64
CA LEU A 76 7.84 1.37 15.41
C LEU A 76 6.60 1.64 16.26
N TYR A 77 6.11 0.60 16.93
CA TYR A 77 5.41 0.76 18.20
C TYR A 77 6.07 -0.21 19.19
N VAL A 78 6.64 0.37 20.24
CA VAL A 78 7.29 -0.28 21.38
C VAL A 78 8.76 -0.67 21.18
N CYS A 79 9.62 0.35 21.13
CA CYS A 79 10.78 0.33 22.01
C CYS A 79 10.59 1.50 22.99
N LEU A 80 9.92 1.21 24.10
CA LEU A 80 9.66 2.09 25.27
C LEU A 80 9.14 3.51 24.99
#